data_AF-A0A969X110-F1
#
_entry.id   AF-A0A969X110-F1
#
_cell.length_a   1.000
_cell.length_b   1.000
_cell.length_c   1.000
_cell.angle_alpha   90.00
_cell.angle_beta   90.00
_cell.angle_gamma   90.00
#
_symmetry.space_group_name_H-M   'P 1'
#
loop_
_entity.id
_entity.type
_entity.pdbx_description
1 polymer ?
#
loop_
_entity_poly.entity_id
_entity_poly.type
_entity_poly.pdbx_seq_one_letter_code
_entity_poly.pdbx_strand_id
1 'polypeptide(L)' 'MKNTSIISFFIPHQGCTSNCIFCNQKAITGQRTSLDVKSVVSTIEEYLSTIASPSEVAFYGGSFTALSSNLQELYLSCVQ' A
#
# COMPACT_ATOMS: atom_id res chain seq x y z
N MET A 1 -4.82 8.59 -24.01
CA MET A 1 -4.42 7.92 -22.75
C MET A 1 -5.17 8.62 -21.64
N LYS A 2 -5.91 7.90 -20.77
CA LYS A 2 -6.54 8.55 -19.60
C LYS A 2 -5.43 8.98 -18.64
N ASN A 3 -5.42 10.25 -18.24
CA ASN A 3 -4.58 10.73 -17.15
C ASN A 3 -5.23 10.29 -15.84
N THR A 4 -4.91 9.09 -15.40
CA THR A 4 -5.27 8.58 -14.06
C THR A 4 -4.04 8.68 -13.17
N SER A 5 -4.19 9.31 -12.01
CA SER A 5 -3.11 9.39 -11.01
C SER A 5 -3.12 8.15 -10.13
N ILE A 6 -1.94 7.68 -9.70
CA ILE A 6 -1.85 6.55 -8.76
C ILE A 6 -1.38 7.07 -7.41
N ILE A 7 -2.17 6.82 -6.36
CA ILE A 7 -1.80 7.03 -4.96
C ILE A 7 -1.23 5.71 -4.44
N SER A 8 0.09 5.68 -4.26
CA SER A 8 0.83 4.44 -3.96
C SER A 8 1.12 4.28 -2.48
N PHE A 9 0.81 3.11 -1.92
CA PHE A 9 1.16 2.72 -0.55
C PHE A 9 2.08 1.50 -0.54
N PHE A 10 3.11 1.53 0.31
CA PHE A 10 4.06 0.42 0.44
C PHE A 10 3.78 -0.40 1.71
N ILE A 11 3.64 -1.71 1.54
CA ILE A 11 3.44 -2.71 2.59
C ILE A 11 4.77 -3.48 2.76
N PRO A 12 5.62 -3.16 3.75
CA PRO A 12 6.97 -3.69 3.80
C PRO A 12 6.99 -5.16 4.22
N HIS A 13 7.24 -6.07 3.27
CA HIS A 13 7.46 -7.50 3.50
C HIS A 13 6.32 -8.22 4.28
N GLN A 14 5.15 -7.61 4.49
CA GLN A 14 4.04 -8.28 5.17
C GLN A 14 3.39 -9.31 4.24
N GLY A 15 2.85 -10.39 4.81
CA GLY A 15 2.29 -11.51 4.05
C GLY A 15 3.35 -12.41 3.39
N CYS A 16 4.64 -12.09 3.50
CA CYS A 16 5.72 -12.96 3.04
C CYS A 16 6.52 -13.51 4.22
N THR A 17 6.44 -14.82 4.45
CA THR A 17 7.19 -15.53 5.51
C THR A 17 8.60 -15.94 5.08
N SER A 18 8.87 -15.92 3.77
CA SER A 18 10.14 -16.34 3.19
C SER A 18 11.13 -15.18 3.08
N ASN A 19 12.40 -15.43 3.39
CA ASN A 19 13.50 -14.52 3.05
C ASN A 19 14.12 -15.01 1.73
N CYS A 20 13.48 -14.69 0.60
CA CYS A 20 13.94 -15.16 -0.69
C CYS A 20 15.33 -14.56 -1.02
N ILE A 21 16.23 -15.35 -1.61
CA ILE A 21 17.58 -14.90 -1.96
C ILE A 21 17.59 -13.69 -2.94
N PHE A 22 16.52 -13.53 -3.72
CA PHE A 22 16.33 -12.41 -4.64
C PHE A 22 15.49 -11.27 -4.06
N CYS A 23 14.82 -11.48 -2.92
CA CYS A 23 13.95 -10.50 -2.29
C CYS A 23 14.37 -10.29 -0.83
N ASN A 24 15.17 -9.25 -0.61
CA ASN A 24 15.47 -8.75 0.72
C ASN A 24 14.92 -7.33 0.88
N GLN A 25 13.59 -7.18 0.78
CA GLN A 25 12.96 -5.85 0.92
C GLN A 25 13.37 -5.16 2.22
N LYS A 26 13.58 -5.90 3.32
CA LYS A 26 14.04 -5.34 4.60
C LYS A 26 15.38 -4.60 4.48
N ALA A 27 16.32 -5.14 3.69
CA ALA A 27 17.61 -4.49 3.44
C ALA A 27 17.51 -3.40 2.37
N ILE A 28 16.68 -3.60 1.34
CA ILE A 28 16.57 -2.69 0.18
C ILE A 28 15.81 -1.41 0.52
N THR A 29 14.68 -1.51 1.22
CA THR A 29 13.78 -0.35 1.43
C THR A 29 14.05 0.40 2.72
N GLY A 30 14.76 -0.23 3.67
CA GLY A 30 14.99 0.33 5.01
C GLY A 30 13.71 0.50 5.86
N GLN A 31 12.52 0.27 5.28
CA GLN A 31 11.24 0.40 5.96
C GLN A 31 10.88 -0.89 6.69
N ARG A 32 10.65 -0.76 7.99
CA ARG A 32 10.32 -1.89 8.88
C ARG A 32 8.92 -1.79 9.50
N THR A 33 8.31 -0.62 9.43
CA THR A 33 7.02 -0.35 10.09
C THR A 33 5.88 -0.71 9.16
N SER A 34 4.89 -1.44 9.66
CA SER A 34 3.66 -1.74 8.94
C SER A 34 2.93 -0.46 8.52
N LEU A 35 2.24 -0.53 7.37
CA LEU A 35 1.40 0.55 6.89
C LEU A 35 0.19 0.73 7.82
N ASP A 36 0.04 1.92 8.39
CA ASP A 36 -1.08 2.28 9.25
C ASP A 36 -2.30 2.73 8.44
N VAL A 37 -3.47 2.18 8.78
CA VAL A 37 -4.75 2.42 8.09
C VAL A 37 -5.17 3.89 8.18
N LYS A 38 -4.96 4.55 9.33
CA LYS A 38 -5.32 5.97 9.48
C LYS A 38 -4.46 6.85 8.57
N SER A 39 -3.18 6.53 8.50
CA SER A 39 -2.23 7.19 7.61
C SER A 39 -2.57 6.99 6.13
N VAL A 40 -3.12 5.83 5.75
CA VAL A 40 -3.63 5.58 4.38
C VAL A 40 -4.77 6.53 4.05
N VAL A 41 -5.80 6.60 4.91
CA VAL A 41 -6.96 7.48 4.69
C VAL A 41 -6.54 8.94 4.57
N SER A 42 -5.74 9.44 5.50
CA SER A 42 -5.30 10.85 5.47
C SER A 42 -4.49 11.17 4.21
N THR A 43 -3.64 10.25 3.76
CA THR A 43 -2.87 10.43 2.52
C THR A 43 -3.77 10.45 1.29
N ILE A 44 -4.78 9.58 1.23
CA ILE A 44 -5.76 9.59 0.13
C ILE A 44 -6.50 10.93 0.10
N GLU A 45 -7.01 11.40 1.23
CA GLU A 45 -7.71 12.69 1.34
C GLU A 45 -6.83 13.87 0.93
N GLU A 46 -5.58 13.90 1.38
CA GLU A 46 -4.60 14.93 1.02
C GLU A 46 -4.34 14.94 -0.50
N TYR A 47 -4.10 13.78 -1.12
CA TYR A 47 -3.87 13.68 -2.55
C TYR A 47 -5.10 14.08 -3.36
N LEU A 48 -6.29 13.63 -2.97
CA LEU A 48 -7.55 14.00 -3.65
C LEU A 48 -7.86 15.50 -3.52
N SER A 49 -7.37 16.17 -2.47
CA SER A 49 -7.51 17.63 -2.33
C SER A 49 -6.65 18.43 -3.34
N THR A 50 -5.61 17.80 -3.92
CA THR A 50 -4.66 18.46 -4.83
C THR A 50 -4.79 18.01 -6.29
N ILE A 51 -5.46 16.88 -6.55
CA ILE A 51 -5.57 16.27 -7.87
C ILE A 51 -7.02 16.33 -8.37
N ALA A 52 -7.24 16.96 -9.54
CA ALA A 52 -8.56 17.08 -10.15
C ALA A 52 -8.97 15.87 -11.03
N SER A 53 -8.05 14.95 -11.30
CA SER A 53 -8.31 13.76 -12.13
C SER A 53 -8.72 12.55 -11.30
N PRO A 54 -9.46 11.59 -11.90
CA PRO A 54 -9.67 10.28 -11.29
C PRO A 54 -8.34 9.68 -10.85
N SER A 55 -8.34 9.08 -9.67
CA SER A 55 -7.15 8.49 -9.06
C SER A 55 -7.42 7.03 -8.69
N GLU A 56 -6.39 6.20 -8.82
CA GLU A 56 -6.38 4.80 -8.40
C GLU A 56 -5.48 4.64 -7.19
N VAL A 57 -5.84 3.73 -6.27
CA VAL A 57 -5.01 3.38 -5.12
C VAL A 57 -4.31 2.07 -5.42
N ALA A 58 -3.00 2.01 -5.16
CA ALA A 58 -2.20 0.81 -5.36
C ALA A 58 -1.35 0.48 -4.13
N PHE A 59 -1.44 -0.77 -3.68
CA PHE A 59 -0.61 -1.33 -2.61
C PHE A 59 0.55 -2.14 -3.19
N TYR A 60 1.78 -1.80 -2.82
CA TYR A 60 3.02 -2.41 -3.31
C TYR A 60 3.81 -3.09 -2.20
N GLY A 61 4.76 -3.95 -2.56
CA GLY A 61 5.76 -4.51 -1.63
C GLY A 61 5.49 -5.96 -1.26
N GLY A 62 4.92 -6.19 -0.08
CA GLY A 62 4.61 -7.51 0.45
C GLY A 62 3.61 -8.31 -0.38
N SER A 63 3.11 -9.41 0.18
CA SER A 63 2.10 -10.25 -0.47
C SER A 63 0.72 -9.93 0.11
N PHE A 64 -0.02 -9.03 -0.55
CA PHE A 64 -1.31 -8.52 -0.05
C PHE A 64 -2.32 -9.63 0.25
N THR A 65 -2.46 -10.60 -0.66
CA THR A 65 -3.41 -11.71 -0.52
C THR A 65 -3.02 -12.71 0.57
N ALA A 66 -1.78 -12.66 1.05
CA ALA A 66 -1.28 -13.48 2.15
C ALA A 66 -1.33 -12.74 3.51
N LEU A 67 -1.87 -11.52 3.56
CA LEU A 67 -2.26 -10.87 4.81
C LEU A 67 -3.49 -11.56 5.41
N SER A 68 -3.77 -11.32 6.70
CA SER A 68 -5.04 -11.76 7.28
C SER A 68 -6.23 -11.08 6.57
N SER A 69 -7.35 -11.79 6.40
CA SER A 69 -8.53 -11.24 5.73
C SER A 69 -9.00 -9.93 6.36
N ASN A 70 -8.96 -9.84 7.69
CA ASN A 70 -9.31 -8.61 8.41
C ASN A 70 -8.42 -7.42 8.01
N LEU A 71 -7.11 -7.64 7.84
CA LEU A 71 -6.20 -6.57 7.42
C LEU A 71 -6.39 -6.20 5.95
N GLN A 72 -6.67 -7.19 5.08
CA GLN A 72 -7.02 -6.93 3.68
C GLN A 72 -8.30 -6.07 3.59
N GLU A 73 -9.34 -6.42 4.35
CA GLU A 73 -10.60 -5.68 4.42
C GLU A 73 -10.39 -4.26 4.94
N LEU A 74 -9.57 -4.07 5.98
CA LEU A 74 -9.22 -2.73 6.50
C LEU A 74 -8.54 -1.85 5.45
N TYR A 75 -7.59 -2.40 4.67
CA TYR A 75 -6.94 -1.62 3.62
C TYR A 75 -7.90 -1.32 2.46
N LEU A 76 -8.73 -2.29 2.05
CA LEU A 76 -9.70 -2.09 0.97
C LEU A 76 -10.82 -1.14 1.38
N SER A 77 -11.24 -1.11 2.65
CA SER A 77 -12.29 -0.20 3.12
C SER A 77 -11.85 1.28 3.11
N CYS A 78 -10.55 1.54 2.96
CA CYS A 78 -10.03 2.90 2.80
C CYS A 78 -10.25 3.46 1.39
N VAL A 79 -10.62 2.62 0.44
CA VAL A 79 -10.78 2.98 -0.98
C VAL A 79 -12.26 2.82 -1.33
N GLN A 80 -12.94 3.92 -1.64
CA GLN A 80 -14.36 3.96 -2.02
C GLN A 80 -14.56 4.76 -3.31
#